data_AF-A0A9E5QCF2-F1
#
_entry.id   AF-A0A9E5QCF2-F1
#
_cell.length_a   1.000
_cell.length_b   1.000
_cell.length_c   1.000
_cell.angle_alpha   90.00
_cell.angle_beta   90.00
_cell.angle_gamma   90.00
#
_symmetry.space_group_name_H-M   'P 1'
#
loop_
_entity.id
_entity.type
_entity.pdbx_description
1 polymer ?
#
loop_
_entity_poly.entity_id
_entity_poly.type
_entity_poly.pdbx_seq_one_letter_code
_entity_poly.pdbx_strand_id
1 'polypeptide(L)' 'VLPDGWRIRGKAIERAAAMTYWEYAQSRRRFQKILETIGIDTALRDAGVTNGDSIYIGDFELEWQD' A
#
# COMPACT_ATOMS: atom_id res chain seq x y z
N VAL A 1 11.90 2.76 17.35
CA VAL A 1 11.76 3.80 16.32
C VAL A 1 10.77 3.26 15.31
N LEU A 2 9.60 3.86 15.17
CA LEU A 2 8.75 3.54 14.02
C LEU A 2 9.51 4.03 12.80
N PRO A 3 9.73 3.20 11.76
CA PRO A 3 10.34 3.71 10.55
C PRO A 3 9.46 4.83 9.99
N ASP A 4 10.07 5.87 9.46
CA ASP A 4 9.34 6.99 8.84
C ASP A 4 8.44 6.43 7.73
N GLY A 5 7.18 6.87 7.71
CA GLY A 5 6.19 6.48 6.69
C GLY A 5 4.80 6.12 7.25
N TRP A 6 3.96 5.58 6.37
CA TRP A 6 2.52 5.45 6.58
C TRP A 6 2.12 4.00 6.77
N ARG A 7 1.46 3.68 7.89
CA ARG A 7 0.96 2.33 8.17
C ARG A 7 -0.50 2.21 7.79
N ILE A 8 -0.81 1.30 6.87
CA ILE A 8 -2.18 0.89 6.57
C ILE A 8 -2.53 -0.35 7.40
N ARG A 9 -3.68 -0.31 8.09
CA ARG A 9 -4.18 -1.41 8.90
C ARG A 9 -5.53 -1.88 8.39
N GLY A 10 -5.68 -3.20 8.27
CA GLY A 10 -6.96 -3.79 7.90
C GLY A 10 -6.80 -5.25 7.48
N LYS A 11 -7.62 -6.13 8.07
CA LYS A 11 -7.53 -7.59 7.84
C LYS A 11 -7.61 -7.99 6.36
N ALA A 12 -8.44 -7.29 5.58
CA ALA A 12 -8.60 -7.57 4.16
C ALA A 12 -7.37 -7.15 3.34
N ILE A 13 -6.85 -5.94 3.58
CA ILE A 13 -5.71 -5.41 2.82
C ILE A 13 -4.39 -6.07 3.22
N GLU A 14 -4.20 -6.39 4.50
CA GLU A 14 -3.04 -7.16 4.98
C GLU A 14 -3.01 -8.57 4.36
N ARG A 15 -4.18 -9.23 4.22
CA ARG A 15 -4.27 -10.51 3.51
C ARG A 15 -3.98 -10.36 2.02
N ALA A 16 -4.53 -9.33 1.37
CA ALA A 16 -4.25 -9.08 -0.04
C ALA A 16 -2.76 -8.85 -0.30
N ALA A 17 -2.09 -8.11 0.58
CA ALA A 17 -0.65 -7.87 0.49
C ALA A 17 0.14 -9.17 0.66
N ALA A 18 -0.21 -10.00 1.65
CA ALA A 18 0.40 -11.31 1.87
C ALA A 18 0.23 -12.30 0.71
N MET A 19 -0.81 -12.12 -0.10
CA MET A 19 -1.08 -12.95 -1.29
C MET A 19 -0.52 -12.36 -2.59
N THR A 20 0.17 -11.22 -2.53
CA THR A 20 0.70 -10.53 -3.71
C THR A 20 2.14 -10.97 -4.01
N TYR A 21 2.39 -11.38 -5.25
CA TYR A 21 3.74 -11.66 -5.76
C TYR A 21 4.42 -10.36 -6.19
N TRP A 22 5.17 -9.72 -5.29
CA TRP A 22 5.69 -8.36 -5.45
C TRP A 22 6.75 -8.22 -6.54
N GLU A 23 7.42 -9.30 -6.94
CA GLU A 23 8.39 -9.33 -8.02
C GLU A 23 7.75 -9.07 -9.40
N TYR A 24 6.46 -9.39 -9.57
CA TYR A 24 5.78 -9.25 -10.85
C TYR A 24 5.02 -7.93 -10.98
N ALA A 25 5.32 -7.16 -12.03
CA ALA A 25 4.67 -5.86 -12.29
C ALA A 25 3.14 -5.96 -12.41
N GLN A 26 2.63 -7.05 -13.00
CA GLN A 26 1.19 -7.26 -13.13
C GLN A 26 0.51 -7.46 -11.76
N SER A 27 1.15 -8.19 -10.84
CA SER A 27 0.65 -8.37 -9.48
C SER A 27 0.61 -7.05 -8.72
N ARG A 28 1.66 -6.22 -8.84
CA ARG A 28 1.69 -4.87 -8.26
C ARG A 28 0.54 -4.00 -8.78
N ARG A 29 0.28 -4.00 -10.09
CA ARG A 29 -0.87 -3.28 -10.68
C ARG A 29 -2.22 -3.79 -10.16
N ARG A 30 -2.39 -5.11 -10.00
CA ARG A 30 -3.61 -5.67 -9.40
C ARG A 30 -3.78 -5.22 -7.96
N PHE A 31 -2.70 -5.16 -7.19
CA PHE A 31 -2.73 -4.68 -5.80
C PHE A 31 -3.09 -3.19 -5.73
N GLN A 32 -2.49 -2.35 -6.58
CA GLN A 32 -2.87 -0.94 -6.68
C GLN A 32 -4.37 -0.77 -6.98
N LYS A 33 -4.93 -1.60 -7.88
CA LYS A 33 -6.36 -1.58 -8.15
C LYS A 33 -7.22 -1.95 -6.94
N ILE A 34 -6.73 -2.83 -6.06
CA ILE A 34 -7.40 -3.15 -4.80
C ILE A 34 -7.45 -1.89 -3.92
N LEU A 35 -6.33 -1.19 -3.76
CA LEU A 35 -6.25 0.05 -2.97
C LEU A 35 -7.24 1.12 -3.46
N GLU A 36 -7.31 1.34 -4.77
CA GLU A 36 -8.28 2.25 -5.40
C GLU A 36 -9.73 1.81 -5.12
N THR A 37 -10.02 0.52 -5.31
CA THR A 37 -11.39 0.00 -5.19
C THR A 37 -11.95 0.14 -3.78
N ILE A 38 -11.09 0.06 -2.76
CA ILE A 38 -11.48 0.20 -1.35
C ILE A 38 -11.24 1.60 -0.79
N GLY A 39 -10.82 2.57 -1.63
CA GLY A 39 -10.65 3.98 -1.27
C GLY A 39 -9.44 4.29 -0.40
N ILE A 40 -8.47 3.37 -0.29
CA ILE A 40 -7.25 3.62 0.48
C ILE A 40 -6.35 4.63 -0.23
N ASP A 41 -6.33 4.62 -1.57
CA ASP A 41 -5.58 5.63 -2.34
C ASP A 41 -6.03 7.06 -1.99
N THR A 42 -7.34 7.28 -1.90
CA THR A 42 -7.93 8.57 -1.53
C THR A 42 -7.55 8.93 -0.10
N ALA A 43 -7.70 7.98 0.84
CA ALA A 43 -7.34 8.20 2.24
C ALA A 43 -5.86 8.55 2.43
N LEU A 44 -4.95 7.95 1.65
CA LEU A 44 -3.52 8.26 1.65
C LEU A 44 -3.25 9.66 1.09
N ARG A 45 -3.89 10.04 -0.03
CA ARG A 45 -3.77 11.40 -0.58
C ARG A 45 -4.29 12.45 0.41
N ASP A 46 -5.44 12.21 1.04
CA ASP A 46 -6.03 13.11 2.03
C ASP A 46 -5.15 13.23 3.29
N ALA A 47 -4.41 12.18 3.63
CA ALA A 47 -3.44 12.20 4.72
C ALA A 47 -2.17 12.97 4.37
N GLY A 48 -1.92 13.25 3.08
CA GLY A 48 -0.76 14.00 2.61
C GLY A 48 0.43 13.14 2.22
N VAL A 49 0.21 11.86 1.88
CA VAL A 49 1.24 10.98 1.30
C VAL A 49 1.77 11.58 0.00
N THR A 50 3.09 11.52 -0.19
CA THR A 50 3.75 11.99 -1.41
C THR A 50 4.56 10.89 -2.08
N ASN A 51 4.88 11.06 -3.37
CA ASN A 51 5.70 10.11 -4.11
C ASN A 51 7.06 9.92 -3.44
N GLY A 52 7.44 8.67 -3.22
CA GLY A 52 8.66 8.30 -2.47
C GLY A 52 8.43 7.99 -0.99
N ASP A 53 7.24 8.28 -0.42
CA ASP A 53 6.93 7.89 0.95
C ASP A 53 6.86 6.36 1.09
N SER A 54 7.37 5.84 2.21
CA SER A 54 7.21 4.43 2.57
C SER A 54 5.80 4.17 3.09
N ILE A 55 5.14 3.16 2.51
CA ILE A 55 3.85 2.62 2.91
C ILE A 55 4.05 1.21 3.47
N TYR A 56 3.52 0.96 4.66
CA TYR A 56 3.63 -0.32 5.35
C TYR A 56 2.27 -1.02 5.44
N ILE A 57 2.20 -2.25 4.94
CA ILE A 57 1.01 -3.11 4.96
C ILE A 57 1.41 -4.49 5.48
N GLY A 58 0.98 -4.85 6.68
CA GLY A 58 1.48 -6.07 7.34
C GLY A 58 2.99 -6.01 7.53
N ASP A 59 3.70 -6.95 6.90
CA ASP A 59 5.17 -7.08 6.89
C ASP A 59 5.81 -6.51 5.61
N PHE A 60 5.01 -5.93 4.71
CA PHE A 60 5.47 -5.39 3.43
C PHE A 60 5.70 -3.88 3.53
N GLU A 61 6.79 -3.43 2.91
CA GLU A 61 7.09 -2.03 2.65
C GLU A 61 7.01 -1.76 1.15
N LEU A 62 6.34 -0.67 0.79
CA LEU A 62 6.11 -0.25 -0.59
C LEU A 62 6.42 1.23 -0.68
N GLU A 63 7.06 1.64 -1.78
CA GLU A 63 7.19 3.06 -2.10
C GLU A 63 5.89 3.56 -2.75
N TRP A 64 5.35 4.68 -2.25
CA TRP A 64 4.18 5.31 -2.85
C TRP A 64 4.53 5.93 -4.20
N GLN A 65 3.69 5.65 -5.19
CA GLN A 65 3.79 6.15 -6.57
C GLN A 65 2.36 6.42 -7.07
N ASP A 66 2.00 7.70 -7.18
CA ASP A 66 0.76 8.20 -7.79
C ASP A 66 0.85 8.29 -9.33
#